data_AF-A0A7G6X7X2-F1
#
_entry.id   AF-A0A7G6X7X2-F1
#
_cell.length_a   1.000
_cell.length_b   1.000
_cell.length_c   1.000
_cell.angle_alpha   90.00
_cell.angle_beta   90.00
_cell.angle_gamma   90.00
#
_symmetry.space_group_name_H-M   'P 1'
#
loop_
_entity.id
_entity.type
_entity.pdbx_description
1 polymer ?
#
loop_
_entity_poly.entity_id
_entity_poly.type
_entity_poly.pdbx_seq_one_letter_code
_entity_poly.pdbx_strand_id
1 'polypeptide(L)'
;MSGPVISPQVPQNHREAKATAKAAKAYAKAQRPWFKKKRFIGLGLLAILVVIIVATNSSGSKTQSGTAPGAAATATKAAPPAAATGKALPIQNGDWRLDSIRIKDDGLGDFSGVARVTYTGDDSKGGSNLFTLTVFKSGKDVAALTGSANTVAPGTQVTVEFISSEKFVTGPYTYDFQNDL
;
A
#
# COMPACT_ATOMS: atom_id res chain seq x y z
N MET A 1 13.15 0.82 -56.31
CA MET A 1 12.29 -0.01 -55.45
C MET A 1 11.76 0.90 -54.35
N SER A 2 10.51 1.34 -54.42
CA SER A 2 9.94 2.30 -53.46
C SER A 2 8.71 1.67 -52.81
N GLY A 3 8.77 1.47 -51.49
CA GLY A 3 7.68 0.89 -50.72
C GLY A 3 6.54 1.89 -50.45
N PRO A 4 5.32 1.43 -50.15
CA PRO A 4 4.20 2.30 -49.83
C PRO A 4 4.38 2.96 -48.46
N VAL A 5 4.13 4.28 -48.38
CA VAL A 5 4.07 5.02 -47.13
C VAL A 5 2.70 4.81 -46.49
N ILE A 6 2.67 4.26 -45.27
CA ILE A 6 1.44 4.09 -44.50
C ILE A 6 1.19 5.37 -43.69
N SER A 7 0.28 6.22 -44.15
CA SER A 7 -0.17 7.40 -43.40
C SER A 7 -1.12 7.01 -42.26
N PRO A 8 -1.02 7.62 -41.06
CA PRO A 8 -1.96 7.37 -39.97
C PRO A 8 -3.36 7.86 -40.32
N GLN A 9 -4.37 6.98 -40.21
CA GLN A 9 -5.76 7.32 -40.55
C GLN A 9 -6.38 8.29 -39.53
N VAL A 10 -6.88 9.43 -40.03
CA VAL A 10 -7.71 10.36 -39.26
C VAL A 10 -9.14 9.81 -39.17
N PRO A 11 -9.74 9.66 -37.97
CA PRO A 11 -11.05 9.03 -37.81
C PRO A 11 -12.17 9.85 -38.47
N GLN A 12 -12.89 9.24 -39.41
CA GLN A 12 -13.84 9.91 -40.32
C GLN A 12 -15.26 10.10 -39.76
N ASN A 13 -15.59 9.61 -38.56
CA ASN A 13 -16.97 9.57 -38.06
C ASN A 13 -17.22 10.36 -36.77
N HIS A 14 -18.08 11.38 -36.86
CA HIS A 14 -18.49 12.23 -35.73
C HIS A 14 -19.15 11.48 -34.56
N ARG A 15 -19.64 10.25 -34.77
CA ARG A 15 -20.26 9.41 -33.73
C ARG A 15 -19.20 8.85 -32.78
N GLU A 16 -18.04 8.46 -33.32
CA GLU A 16 -16.89 7.94 -32.57
C GLU A 16 -16.16 9.05 -31.82
N ALA A 17 -15.98 10.21 -32.45
CA ALA A 17 -15.44 11.41 -31.80
C ALA A 17 -16.25 11.84 -30.56
N LYS A 18 -17.58 11.67 -30.59
CA LYS A 18 -18.45 11.93 -29.42
C LYS A 18 -18.36 10.83 -28.35
N ALA A 19 -18.05 9.59 -28.72
CA ALA A 19 -17.84 8.49 -27.79
C ALA A 19 -16.51 8.64 -27.04
N THR A 20 -15.40 8.89 -27.75
CA THR A 20 -14.08 9.13 -27.14
C THR A 20 -14.06 10.38 -26.28
N ALA A 21 -14.73 11.47 -26.70
CA ALA A 21 -14.88 12.68 -25.89
C ALA A 21 -15.69 12.47 -24.59
N LYS A 22 -16.65 11.53 -24.56
CA LYS A 22 -17.34 11.14 -23.32
C LYS A 22 -16.47 10.26 -22.43
N ALA A 23 -15.74 9.29 -23.01
CA ALA A 23 -14.82 8.42 -22.28
C ALA A 23 -13.69 9.23 -21.60
N ALA A 24 -13.06 10.16 -22.33
CA ALA A 24 -12.01 11.03 -21.80
C ALA A 24 -12.51 11.93 -20.65
N LYS A 25 -13.75 12.46 -20.75
CA LYS A 25 -14.34 13.29 -19.69
C LYS A 25 -14.71 12.50 -18.42
N ALA A 26 -15.00 11.20 -18.54
CA ALA A 26 -15.19 10.32 -17.39
C ALA A 26 -13.85 10.06 -16.68
N TYR A 27 -12.81 9.73 -17.45
CA TYR A 27 -11.46 9.47 -16.93
C TYR A 27 -10.87 10.71 -16.21
N ALA A 28 -11.00 11.90 -16.83
CA ALA A 28 -10.53 13.16 -16.24
C ALA A 28 -11.29 13.58 -14.97
N LYS A 29 -12.52 13.10 -14.75
CA LYS A 29 -13.25 13.33 -13.48
C LYS A 29 -12.75 12.41 -12.36
N ALA A 30 -12.46 11.15 -12.66
CA ALA A 30 -11.92 10.19 -11.69
C ALA A 30 -10.52 10.59 -11.21
N GLN A 31 -9.69 11.17 -12.09
CA GLN A 31 -8.35 11.66 -11.73
C GLN A 31 -8.32 13.01 -10.99
N ARG A 32 -9.47 13.63 -10.67
CA ARG A 32 -9.46 14.88 -9.89
C ARG A 32 -8.88 14.63 -8.50
N PRO A 33 -7.78 15.28 -8.11
CA PRO A 33 -7.07 14.95 -6.88
C PRO A 33 -7.79 15.51 -5.64
N TRP A 34 -8.88 14.83 -5.25
CA TRP A 34 -9.64 15.03 -4.00
C TRP A 34 -8.72 15.16 -2.79
N PHE A 35 -7.65 14.36 -2.76
CA PHE A 35 -6.58 14.40 -1.77
C PHE A 35 -6.09 15.81 -1.47
N LYS A 36 -5.94 16.71 -2.47
CA LYS A 36 -5.46 18.09 -2.25
C LYS A 36 -6.36 18.92 -1.32
N LYS A 37 -7.64 18.57 -1.16
CA LYS A 37 -8.56 19.26 -0.23
C LYS A 37 -8.56 18.71 1.20
N LYS A 38 -8.09 17.46 1.43
CA LYS A 38 -8.14 16.83 2.76
C LYS A 38 -6.81 16.75 3.52
N ARG A 39 -5.66 17.03 2.88
CA ARG A 39 -4.30 16.87 3.49
C ARG A 39 -4.13 17.65 4.80
N PHE A 40 -4.70 18.85 4.87
CA PHE A 40 -4.52 19.76 6.01
C PHE A 40 -5.25 19.31 7.28
N ILE A 41 -6.31 18.49 7.17
CA ILE A 41 -7.05 17.96 8.32
C ILE A 41 -6.23 16.86 9.03
N GLY A 42 -5.55 16.01 8.26
CA GLY A 42 -4.68 14.96 8.82
C GLY A 42 -3.45 15.51 9.55
N LEU A 43 -2.81 16.56 9.01
CA LEU A 43 -1.64 17.18 9.63
C LEU A 43 -1.93 17.82 10.99
N GLY A 44 -3.12 18.42 11.18
CA GLY A 44 -3.51 19.02 12.45
C GLY A 44 -3.69 18.00 13.59
N LEU A 45 -4.29 16.85 13.29
CA LEU A 45 -4.46 15.76 14.27
C LEU A 45 -3.13 15.05 14.58
N LEU A 46 -2.27 14.86 13.57
CA LEU A 46 -0.96 14.21 13.74
C LEU A 46 -0.06 15.00 14.72
N ALA A 47 -0.05 16.34 14.64
CA ALA A 47 0.73 17.17 15.54
C ALA A 47 0.29 17.06 17.01
N ILE A 48 -1.03 16.97 17.26
CA ILE A 48 -1.59 16.81 18.61
C ILE A 48 -1.22 15.45 19.20
N LEU A 49 -1.28 14.38 18.39
CA LEU A 49 -0.93 13.02 18.82
C LEU A 49 0.54 12.91 19.26
N VAL A 50 1.47 13.53 18.52
CA VAL A 50 2.91 13.49 18.82
C VAL A 50 3.23 14.14 20.17
N VAL A 51 2.57 15.26 20.52
CA VAL A 51 2.79 15.95 21.81
C VAL A 51 2.41 15.07 23.01
N ILE A 52 1.40 14.21 22.87
CA ILE A 52 0.93 13.31 23.95
C ILE A 52 1.94 12.17 24.20
N ILE A 53 2.61 11.68 23.15
CA ILE A 53 3.48 10.50 23.21
C ILE A 53 4.83 10.77 23.91
N VAL A 54 5.36 12.00 23.82
CA VAL A 54 6.67 12.36 24.41
C VAL A 54 6.64 12.38 25.95
N ALA A 55 5.47 12.45 26.57
CA ALA A 55 5.34 12.68 28.01
C ALA A 55 5.48 11.43 28.91
N THR A 56 5.38 10.20 28.39
CA THR A 56 4.96 9.06 29.25
C THR A 56 6.00 8.00 29.60
N ASN A 57 6.98 7.68 28.75
CA ASN A 57 7.70 6.39 28.88
C ASN A 57 9.19 6.50 29.26
N SER A 58 9.45 6.29 30.56
CA SER A 58 10.76 6.01 31.17
C SER A 58 10.84 4.52 31.59
N SER A 59 12.06 3.96 31.60
CA SER A 59 12.44 2.58 31.99
C SER A 59 11.97 1.43 31.06
N GLY A 60 12.74 0.34 30.84
CA GLY A 60 14.18 0.12 31.12
C GLY A 60 14.63 -1.35 31.16
N SER A 61 15.58 -1.74 30.28
CA SER A 61 16.40 -2.99 30.28
C SER A 61 15.66 -4.34 30.01
N LYS A 62 16.28 -5.46 29.57
CA LYS A 62 17.69 -5.91 29.48
C LYS A 62 17.91 -7.00 28.38
N THR A 63 19.10 -6.99 27.74
CA THR A 63 19.94 -8.02 27.01
C THR A 63 19.40 -9.48 26.86
N GLN A 64 19.66 -10.30 25.81
CA GLN A 64 20.97 -10.64 25.22
C GLN A 64 20.97 -11.46 23.90
N SER A 65 21.98 -11.14 23.08
CA SER A 65 22.56 -11.63 21.80
C SER A 65 22.68 -13.13 21.42
N GLY A 66 22.79 -13.40 20.10
CA GLY A 66 23.25 -14.67 19.48
C GLY A 66 23.56 -14.56 17.96
N THR A 67 24.43 -15.42 17.40
CA THR A 67 25.20 -15.15 16.14
C THR A 67 25.49 -16.41 15.29
N ALA A 68 25.85 -16.37 13.99
CA ALA A 68 26.01 -15.23 13.04
C ALA A 68 25.49 -15.47 11.59
N PRO A 69 26.25 -15.91 10.55
CA PRO A 69 26.25 -15.14 9.29
C PRO A 69 25.99 -15.87 7.95
N GLY A 70 25.51 -15.09 6.97
CA GLY A 70 26.13 -15.03 5.63
C GLY A 70 25.53 -15.83 4.46
N ALA A 71 25.00 -15.12 3.45
CA ALA A 71 25.07 -15.50 2.04
C ALA A 71 24.85 -14.26 1.16
N ALA A 72 25.71 -14.04 0.16
CA ALA A 72 25.59 -12.93 -0.79
C ALA A 72 24.79 -13.34 -2.03
N ALA A 73 23.94 -12.45 -2.56
CA ALA A 73 23.37 -12.57 -3.90
C ALA A 73 23.25 -11.19 -4.56
N THR A 74 23.79 -11.08 -5.77
CA THR A 74 23.72 -9.90 -6.64
C THR A 74 22.31 -9.65 -7.16
N ALA A 75 21.88 -8.38 -7.22
CA ALA A 75 20.66 -7.97 -7.91
C ALA A 75 20.91 -6.80 -8.87
N THR A 76 20.50 -6.99 -10.12
CA THR A 76 20.70 -6.06 -11.24
C THR A 76 19.79 -4.83 -11.14
N LYS A 77 20.29 -3.67 -11.61
CA LYS A 77 19.52 -2.42 -11.77
C LYS A 77 18.27 -2.65 -12.63
N ALA A 78 17.08 -2.52 -12.03
CA ALA A 78 15.79 -2.57 -12.72
C ALA A 78 15.09 -1.19 -12.72
N ALA A 79 14.44 -0.85 -13.82
CA ALA A 79 13.68 0.39 -13.99
C ALA A 79 12.35 0.34 -13.21
N PRO A 80 11.75 1.50 -12.83
CA PRO A 80 10.56 1.53 -11.99
C PRO A 80 9.33 0.92 -12.71
N PRO A 81 8.64 -0.07 -12.11
CA PRO A 81 7.46 -0.67 -12.72
C PRO A 81 6.23 0.23 -12.55
N ALA A 82 5.57 0.54 -13.66
CA ALA A 82 4.31 1.29 -13.67
C ALA A 82 3.10 0.35 -13.66
N ALA A 83 2.24 0.53 -12.65
CA ALA A 83 0.80 0.23 -12.57
C ALA A 83 0.25 -1.19 -12.88
N ALA A 84 -0.66 -1.63 -11.99
CA ALA A 84 -1.35 -2.93 -11.93
C ALA A 84 -0.42 -4.12 -11.58
N THR A 85 -0.77 -5.07 -10.70
CA THR A 85 -2.06 -5.38 -10.04
C THR A 85 -1.76 -5.90 -8.63
N GLY A 86 -2.74 -5.99 -7.73
CA GLY A 86 -2.55 -6.61 -6.42
C GLY A 86 -1.93 -8.01 -6.49
N LYS A 87 -0.97 -8.28 -5.62
CA LYS A 87 -0.15 -9.49 -5.53
C LYS A 87 -0.86 -10.60 -4.74
N ALA A 88 -0.39 -11.83 -4.94
CA ALA A 88 -0.72 -12.96 -4.08
C ALA A 88 0.13 -12.92 -2.78
N LEU A 89 -0.39 -13.50 -1.70
CA LEU A 89 0.30 -13.61 -0.42
C LEU A 89 1.27 -14.81 -0.43
N PRO A 90 2.41 -14.74 0.27
CA PRO A 90 2.89 -13.62 1.08
C PRO A 90 3.48 -12.48 0.23
N ILE A 91 3.38 -11.23 0.70
CA ILE A 91 3.89 -10.05 0.00
C ILE A 91 5.05 -9.45 0.80
N GLN A 92 6.25 -9.45 0.22
CA GLN A 92 7.43 -8.79 0.79
C GLN A 92 7.51 -7.33 0.35
N ASN A 93 7.84 -6.42 1.28
CA ASN A 93 8.24 -5.06 1.01
C ASN A 93 9.33 -4.62 2.01
N GLY A 94 10.53 -4.34 1.53
CA GLY A 94 11.72 -4.10 2.38
C GLY A 94 11.90 -5.22 3.40
N ASP A 95 12.12 -4.85 4.66
CA ASP A 95 12.28 -5.78 5.79
C ASP A 95 10.97 -6.35 6.34
N TRP A 96 9.84 -6.14 5.67
CA TRP A 96 8.53 -6.54 6.16
C TRP A 96 7.79 -7.45 5.19
N ARG A 97 7.16 -8.49 5.73
CA ARG A 97 6.37 -9.45 4.95
C ARG A 97 4.94 -9.53 5.46
N LEU A 98 3.97 -9.27 4.59
CA LEU A 98 2.57 -9.59 4.85
C LEU A 98 2.34 -11.07 4.54
N ASP A 99 2.20 -11.91 5.56
CA ASP A 99 2.01 -13.36 5.40
C ASP A 99 0.58 -13.72 5.07
N SER A 100 -0.39 -13.08 5.73
CA SER A 100 -1.81 -13.32 5.51
C SER A 100 -2.65 -12.11 5.92
N ILE A 101 -3.86 -11.98 5.36
CA ILE A 101 -4.84 -10.99 5.80
C ILE A 101 -6.27 -11.50 5.65
N ARG A 102 -7.13 -11.09 6.59
CA ARG A 102 -8.59 -11.22 6.51
C ARG A 102 -9.21 -9.83 6.47
N ILE A 103 -9.85 -9.48 5.36
CA ILE A 103 -10.62 -8.24 5.21
C ILE A 103 -12.07 -8.49 5.64
N LYS A 104 -12.68 -7.52 6.32
CA LYS A 104 -14.06 -7.56 6.84
C LYS A 104 -14.68 -6.16 6.83
N ASP A 105 -15.99 -6.12 7.00
CA ASP A 105 -16.70 -4.92 7.45
C ASP A 105 -16.31 -4.63 8.91
N ASP A 106 -16.13 -3.37 9.28
CA ASP A 106 -15.83 -2.94 10.65
C ASP A 106 -17.06 -2.90 11.58
N GLY A 107 -18.27 -3.06 11.02
CA GLY A 107 -19.55 -2.92 11.72
C GLY A 107 -20.22 -1.55 11.51
N LEU A 108 -19.53 -0.61 10.88
CA LEU A 108 -20.01 0.72 10.47
C LEU A 108 -20.10 0.85 8.93
N GLY A 109 -19.85 -0.24 8.21
CA GLY A 109 -19.87 -0.33 6.76
C GLY A 109 -18.56 0.05 6.08
N ASP A 110 -17.45 0.18 6.82
CA ASP A 110 -16.13 0.55 6.29
C ASP A 110 -15.14 -0.62 6.29
N PHE A 111 -14.11 -0.52 5.46
CA PHE A 111 -13.08 -1.56 5.33
C PHE A 111 -12.19 -1.64 6.57
N SER A 112 -12.17 -2.82 7.20
CA SER A 112 -11.14 -3.19 8.18
C SER A 112 -10.48 -4.53 7.82
N GLY A 113 -9.32 -4.80 8.41
CA GLY A 113 -8.54 -6.00 8.16
C GLY A 113 -7.72 -6.43 9.36
N VAL A 114 -7.48 -7.74 9.48
CA VAL A 114 -6.54 -8.29 10.46
C VAL A 114 -5.53 -9.15 9.72
N ALA A 115 -4.26 -8.76 9.84
CA ALA A 115 -3.13 -9.33 9.13
C ALA A 115 -2.17 -10.08 10.06
N ARG A 116 -1.39 -10.99 9.47
CA ARG A 116 -0.14 -11.48 10.03
C ARG A 116 1.01 -10.85 9.26
N VAL A 117 1.89 -10.16 9.97
CA VAL A 117 3.04 -9.43 9.40
C VAL A 117 4.30 -9.90 10.10
N THR A 118 5.33 -10.29 9.35
CA THR A 118 6.64 -10.70 9.87
C THR A 118 7.68 -9.61 9.62
N TYR A 119 8.47 -9.26 10.65
CA TYR A 119 9.72 -8.52 10.45
C TYR A 119 10.82 -9.50 10.02
N THR A 120 11.38 -9.29 8.84
CA THR A 120 12.42 -10.13 8.22
C THR A 120 13.79 -9.47 8.17
N GLY A 121 13.91 -8.22 8.62
CA GLY A 121 15.20 -7.55 8.83
C GLY A 121 15.95 -8.14 10.03
N ASP A 122 17.22 -7.75 10.16
CA ASP A 122 18.19 -8.31 11.10
C ASP A 122 18.55 -7.39 12.27
N ASP A 123 17.95 -6.19 12.40
CA ASP A 123 18.21 -5.32 13.55
C ASP A 123 17.74 -5.98 14.85
N SER A 124 18.70 -6.28 15.72
CA SER A 124 18.54 -6.72 17.10
C SER A 124 17.57 -5.89 17.96
N LYS A 125 17.34 -4.61 17.62
CA LYS A 125 16.37 -3.72 18.28
C LYS A 125 14.92 -3.97 17.83
N GLY A 126 14.73 -4.69 16.73
CA GLY A 126 13.46 -4.94 16.09
C GLY A 126 12.98 -3.79 15.20
N GLY A 127 12.14 -4.11 14.22
CA GLY A 127 11.55 -3.15 13.30
C GLY A 127 10.31 -2.46 13.89
N SER A 128 10.18 -1.16 13.62
CA SER A 128 8.92 -0.41 13.75
C SER A 128 8.56 0.16 12.39
N ASN A 129 7.29 0.08 11.97
CA ASN A 129 6.85 0.72 10.73
C ASN A 129 5.35 1.03 10.71
N LEU A 130 4.98 1.98 9.85
CA LEU A 130 3.62 2.21 9.38
C LEU A 130 3.43 1.46 8.06
N PHE A 131 2.27 0.85 7.88
CA PHE A 131 1.95 0.08 6.68
C PHE A 131 0.73 0.65 5.97
N THR A 132 0.86 0.76 4.65
CA THR A 132 -0.27 0.98 3.75
C THR A 132 -0.57 -0.32 3.01
N LEU A 133 -1.83 -0.77 3.11
CA LEU A 133 -2.36 -1.90 2.37
C LEU A 133 -3.41 -1.43 1.36
N THR A 134 -3.09 -1.49 0.08
CA THR A 134 -4.06 -1.21 -0.99
C THR A 134 -4.83 -2.48 -1.34
N VAL A 135 -6.15 -2.42 -1.24
CA VAL A 135 -7.08 -3.50 -1.58
C VAL A 135 -7.65 -3.26 -2.97
N PHE A 136 -7.51 -4.25 -3.84
CA PHE A 136 -8.01 -4.19 -5.21
C PHE A 136 -9.11 -5.23 -5.45
N LYS A 137 -10.22 -4.81 -6.06
CA LYS A 137 -11.30 -5.69 -6.56
C LYS A 137 -11.32 -5.61 -8.09
N SER A 138 -11.16 -6.75 -8.76
CA SER A 138 -11.11 -6.82 -10.24
C SER A 138 -10.10 -5.85 -10.87
N GLY A 139 -8.92 -5.73 -10.25
CA GLY A 139 -7.84 -4.83 -10.69
C GLY A 139 -8.07 -3.34 -10.44
N LYS A 140 -9.11 -2.96 -9.68
CA LYS A 140 -9.37 -1.57 -9.28
C LYS A 140 -9.20 -1.41 -7.77
N ASP A 141 -8.50 -0.37 -7.38
CA ASP A 141 -8.36 0.13 -6.01
C ASP A 141 -9.77 0.37 -5.43
N VAL A 142 -10.08 -0.28 -4.29
CA VAL A 142 -11.34 -0.10 -3.55
C VAL A 142 -11.14 0.40 -2.13
N ALA A 143 -9.95 0.21 -1.55
CA ALA A 143 -9.55 0.85 -0.31
C ALA A 143 -8.02 0.92 -0.16
N ALA A 144 -7.55 1.86 0.65
CA ALA A 144 -6.22 1.85 1.27
C ALA A 144 -6.41 1.82 2.79
N LEU A 145 -5.98 0.73 3.43
CA LEU A 145 -6.03 0.56 4.87
C LEU A 145 -4.66 0.88 5.48
N THR A 146 -4.65 1.52 6.64
CA THR A 146 -3.42 1.75 7.41
C THR A 146 -3.37 0.87 8.66
N GLY A 147 -2.17 0.40 8.99
CA GLY A 147 -1.87 -0.37 10.20
C GLY A 147 -0.42 -0.13 10.61
N SER A 148 -0.02 -0.54 11.81
CA SER A 148 1.37 -0.35 12.27
C SER A 148 1.85 -1.49 13.14
N ALA A 149 3.18 -1.61 13.25
CA ALA A 149 3.83 -2.47 14.22
C ALA A 149 5.01 -1.71 14.85
N ASN A 150 5.27 -1.97 16.13
CA ASN A 150 6.35 -1.34 16.89
C ASN A 150 7.26 -2.41 17.48
N THR A 151 8.57 -2.25 17.33
CA THR A 151 9.61 -3.04 17.99
C THR A 151 9.43 -4.57 17.82
N VAL A 152 9.23 -5.01 16.58
CA VAL A 152 9.09 -6.43 16.23
C VAL A 152 10.46 -7.05 16.04
N ALA A 153 10.82 -8.04 16.85
CA ALA A 153 12.13 -8.70 16.77
C ALA A 153 12.33 -9.44 15.43
N PRO A 154 13.58 -9.58 14.94
CA PRO A 154 13.91 -10.34 13.73
C PRO A 154 13.25 -11.72 13.67
N GLY A 155 12.67 -12.05 12.51
CA GLY A 155 11.96 -13.30 12.27
C GLY A 155 10.61 -13.44 12.97
N THR A 156 10.15 -12.44 13.74
CA THR A 156 8.92 -12.53 14.53
C THR A 156 7.71 -12.10 13.72
N GLN A 157 6.63 -12.88 13.80
CA GLN A 157 5.32 -12.55 13.23
C GLN A 157 4.40 -11.93 14.28
N VAL A 158 3.79 -10.80 13.94
CA VAL A 158 2.79 -10.10 14.75
C VAL A 158 1.42 -10.04 14.07
N THR A 159 0.39 -9.78 14.87
CA THR A 159 -0.94 -9.44 14.36
C THR A 159 -1.04 -7.93 14.20
N VAL A 160 -1.38 -7.45 13.01
CA VAL A 160 -1.62 -6.03 12.74
C VAL A 160 -3.08 -5.82 12.38
N GLU A 161 -3.73 -4.87 13.04
CA GLU A 161 -5.05 -4.37 12.61
C GLU A 161 -4.86 -3.26 11.57
N PHE A 162 -5.66 -3.35 10.52
CA PHE A 162 -5.68 -2.45 9.38
C PHE A 162 -7.06 -1.79 9.31
N ILE A 163 -7.09 -0.45 9.20
CA ILE A 163 -8.33 0.34 9.19
C ILE A 163 -8.38 1.29 8.00
N SER A 164 -9.58 1.49 7.44
CA SER A 164 -9.89 2.56 6.49
C SER A 164 -11.24 3.20 6.85
N SER A 165 -11.51 4.35 6.25
CA SER A 165 -12.82 5.04 6.26
C SER A 165 -13.54 4.93 4.90
N GLU A 166 -13.09 4.01 4.06
CA GLU A 166 -13.67 3.72 2.76
C GLU A 166 -14.70 2.59 2.89
N LYS A 167 -15.82 2.75 2.20
CA LYS A 167 -16.98 1.86 2.34
C LYS A 167 -16.66 0.43 1.88
N PHE A 168 -17.00 -0.54 2.71
CA PHE A 168 -16.77 -1.97 2.47
C PHE A 168 -17.51 -2.46 1.21
N VAL A 169 -16.81 -3.22 0.35
CA VAL A 169 -17.37 -3.75 -0.90
C VAL A 169 -16.96 -5.21 -1.10
N THR A 170 -17.79 -6.14 -0.59
CA THR A 170 -17.60 -7.60 -0.68
C THR A 170 -17.10 -8.07 -2.05
N GLY A 171 -16.06 -8.90 -2.07
CA GLY A 171 -15.61 -9.60 -3.26
C GLY A 171 -14.29 -10.36 -3.01
N PRO A 172 -13.80 -11.12 -4.01
CA PRO A 172 -12.41 -11.54 -4.00
C PRO A 172 -11.51 -10.30 -4.14
N TYR A 173 -10.47 -10.24 -3.30
CA TYR A 173 -9.52 -9.14 -3.28
C TYR A 173 -8.13 -9.61 -3.69
N THR A 174 -7.32 -8.67 -4.16
CA THR A 174 -5.86 -8.78 -4.26
C THR A 174 -5.24 -7.58 -3.55
N TYR A 175 -3.97 -7.65 -3.18
CA TYR A 175 -3.38 -6.70 -2.24
C TYR A 175 -2.05 -6.13 -2.73
N ASP A 176 -1.76 -4.87 -2.44
CA ASP A 176 -0.39 -4.39 -2.41
C ASP A 176 -0.06 -3.94 -0.97
N PHE A 177 1.18 -4.14 -0.56
CA PHE A 177 1.65 -3.92 0.79
C PHE A 177 2.90 -3.05 0.75
N GLN A 178 2.84 -1.93 1.45
CA GLN A 178 3.88 -0.90 1.48
C GLN A 178 4.29 -0.63 2.92
N ASN A 179 5.59 -0.50 3.14
CA ASN A 179 6.14 0.12 4.34
C ASN A 179 6.35 1.61 4.04
N ASP A 180 6.04 2.48 5.01
CA ASP A 180 5.94 3.93 4.79
C ASP A 180 7.04 4.72 5.53
N LEU A 181 7.92 4.04 6.29
CA LEU A 181 9.09 4.58 7.01
C LEU A 181 10.38 3.87 6.60
#